data_AF-A0A7W4HDK6-F1
#
_entry.id   AF-A0A7W4HDK6-F1
#
_cell.length_a   1.000
_cell.length_b   1.000
_cell.length_c   1.000
_cell.angle_alpha   90.00
_cell.angle_beta   90.00
_cell.angle_gamma   90.00
#
_symmetry.space_group_name_H-M   'P 1'
#
loop_
_entity.id
_entity.type
_entity.pdbx_description
1 polymer ?
#
loop_
_entity_poly.entity_id
_entity_poly.type
_entity_poly.pdbx_seq_one_letter_code
_entity_poly.pdbx_strand_id
1 'polypeptide(L)'
;MMYFNASWVRKYLLLLVFAILALPVLGGGTNASYAGDSRKGAAGSYEFVTFQGIPTDEQRAELQRYGVQILRYVSAPGAGRFTYLAYVLKDNTLSWKKIRGSENTVGVLRSRGGVQTLEMERYSWVEKCDSELVEAYWSGSVRALPDWCISESEGAVKVVVDYVKEVGESLVREELEGLPMLVDYVSRFGAYAQGVIQISDLRKLAERTWVVAVKLASPPEELENEKSAALVGVRELQSLEGLGKGLTGKGVRVGIFDGTVARHKDFGSRLHVMESQGGQSAHGTHVSGTVAGMGLLDRQARGMAPEASLYTWNFTGDVPSKYLTAIADYGVRIAQNSYGVALADNLGKCRAERVLPYNSLNKGVDEVLFANPTLSAIFS
;
A
#
# COMPACT_ATOMS: atom_id res chain seq x y z
N MET A 1 9.42 -17.22 20.62
CA MET A 1 10.80 -17.63 20.26
C MET A 1 10.69 -18.45 18.98
N MET A 2 10.75 -17.79 17.82
CA MET A 2 10.67 -18.43 16.51
C MET A 2 12.01 -18.22 15.81
N TYR A 3 12.67 -19.33 15.55
CA TYR A 3 13.93 -19.41 14.82
C TYR A 3 13.67 -19.12 13.33
N PHE A 4 14.36 -18.14 12.78
CA PHE A 4 14.71 -18.08 11.36
C PHE A 4 16.24 -17.96 11.28
N ASN A 5 16.91 -18.97 10.72
CA ASN A 5 18.34 -18.95 10.41
C ASN A 5 18.51 -19.66 9.05
N ALA A 6 18.45 -18.89 7.97
CA ALA A 6 19.60 -18.34 7.23
C ALA A 6 20.36 -19.39 6.40
N SER A 7 20.00 -19.45 5.11
CA SER A 7 20.87 -20.05 4.08
C SER A 7 21.05 -19.18 2.83
N TRP A 8 20.55 -17.94 2.81
CA TRP A 8 20.57 -17.12 1.58
C TRP A 8 21.28 -15.75 1.65
N VAL A 9 21.76 -15.31 2.82
CA VAL A 9 22.39 -13.97 2.97
C VAL A 9 23.93 -14.00 2.85
N ARG A 10 24.54 -15.15 2.55
CA ARG A 10 26.00 -15.34 2.70
C ARG A 10 26.80 -15.26 1.39
N LYS A 11 26.56 -14.27 0.53
CA LYS A 11 27.44 -14.10 -0.65
C LYS A 11 28.00 -12.73 -1.01
N TYR A 12 27.59 -11.61 -0.40
CA TYR A 12 28.27 -10.34 -0.70
C TYR A 12 28.37 -9.42 0.52
N LEU A 13 29.43 -9.65 1.29
CA LEU A 13 29.98 -8.68 2.23
C LEU A 13 31.42 -8.44 1.80
N LEU A 14 31.76 -7.22 1.38
CA LEU A 14 33.03 -6.53 1.70
C LEU A 14 33.10 -5.14 1.03
N LEU A 15 33.32 -4.15 1.90
CA LEU A 15 34.04 -2.89 1.72
C LEU A 15 33.42 -1.76 0.87
N LEU A 16 32.98 -0.68 1.53
CA LEU A 16 33.86 0.48 1.71
C LEU A 16 33.35 1.49 2.75
N VAL A 17 34.33 2.13 3.37
CA VAL A 17 34.33 2.95 4.58
C VAL A 17 33.84 4.39 4.28
N PHE A 18 33.23 4.99 5.29
CA PHE A 18 32.88 6.42 5.39
C PHE A 18 34.02 7.36 4.95
N ALA A 19 33.68 8.35 4.11
CA ALA A 19 34.33 9.66 4.14
C ALA A 19 33.28 10.74 3.86
N ILE A 20 32.84 11.38 4.94
CA ILE A 20 32.08 12.63 4.93
C ILE A 20 33.06 13.72 4.52
N LEU A 21 32.83 14.36 3.38
CA LEU A 21 33.33 15.69 3.10
C LEU A 21 32.16 16.56 2.64
N ALA A 22 31.87 17.54 3.51
CA ALA A 22 30.89 18.58 3.32
C ALA A 22 31.20 19.41 2.06
N LEU A 23 30.20 19.59 1.20
CA LEU A 23 30.10 20.73 0.29
C LEU A 23 28.63 21.23 0.26
N PRO A 24 28.43 22.53 0.03
CA PRO A 24 27.34 23.28 0.62
C PRO A 24 26.02 23.16 -0.14
N VAL A 25 24.95 23.28 0.64
CA VAL A 25 23.59 23.62 0.20
C VAL A 25 23.64 24.89 -0.64
N LEU A 26 23.38 24.77 -1.94
CA LEU A 26 23.00 25.89 -2.81
C LEU A 26 21.89 25.43 -3.76
N GLY A 27 20.77 26.16 -3.72
CA GLY A 27 19.77 26.20 -4.78
C GLY A 27 18.55 25.32 -4.56
N GLY A 28 17.42 25.95 -4.22
CA GLY A 28 16.14 25.28 -4.03
C GLY A 28 15.61 24.60 -5.30
N GLY A 29 15.21 23.34 -5.15
CA GLY A 29 14.26 22.70 -6.06
C GLY A 29 12.86 23.08 -5.62
N THR A 30 12.29 24.09 -6.25
CA THR A 30 10.86 24.37 -6.22
C THR A 30 10.08 23.09 -6.53
N ASN A 31 9.01 22.84 -5.76
CA ASN A 31 7.85 22.08 -6.24
C ASN A 31 7.36 22.78 -7.52
N ALA A 32 7.95 22.43 -8.66
CA ALA A 32 7.36 22.73 -9.93
C ALA A 32 6.14 21.81 -10.03
N SER A 33 4.98 22.37 -9.65
CA SER A 33 3.78 22.14 -10.43
C SER A 33 4.22 22.01 -11.88
N TYR A 34 3.96 20.85 -12.50
CA TYR A 34 4.24 20.62 -13.91
C TYR A 34 3.41 21.62 -14.71
N ALA A 35 3.96 22.83 -14.85
CA ALA A 35 3.48 23.86 -15.74
C ALA A 35 3.60 23.25 -17.13
N GLY A 36 2.45 23.12 -17.78
CA GLY A 36 2.35 22.55 -19.10
C GLY A 36 3.33 23.21 -20.04
N ASP A 37 4.39 22.48 -20.38
CA ASP A 37 5.22 22.82 -21.53
C ASP A 37 4.62 22.14 -22.75
N SER A 38 3.66 22.85 -23.34
CA SER A 38 3.46 23.13 -24.77
C SER A 38 3.75 22.09 -25.87
N ARG A 39 3.90 20.80 -25.55
CA ARG A 39 3.80 19.69 -26.52
C ARG A 39 2.60 18.81 -26.25
N LYS A 40 1.43 19.45 -26.08
CA LYS A 40 0.14 18.80 -26.37
C LYS A 40 0.10 18.47 -27.86
N GLY A 41 0.54 17.27 -28.23
CA GLY A 41 0.38 16.76 -29.60
C GLY A 41 1.52 15.90 -30.14
N ALA A 42 2.70 15.89 -29.53
CA ALA A 42 3.75 14.97 -29.94
C ALA A 42 3.52 13.64 -29.22
N ALA A 43 2.96 12.66 -29.92
CA ALA A 43 2.82 11.30 -29.41
C ALA A 43 4.19 10.80 -28.90
N GLY A 44 4.23 10.06 -27.80
CA GLY A 44 5.46 9.52 -27.22
C GLY A 44 5.20 8.24 -26.42
N SER A 45 6.25 7.59 -25.93
CA SER A 45 6.16 6.37 -25.11
C SER A 45 6.95 6.50 -23.81
N TYR A 46 6.46 5.85 -22.75
CA TYR A 46 7.22 5.66 -21.52
C TYR A 46 8.04 4.37 -21.66
N GLU A 47 9.35 4.48 -21.46
CA GLU A 47 10.31 3.40 -21.72
C GLU A 47 11.36 3.36 -20.61
N PHE A 48 11.88 2.16 -20.31
CA PHE A 48 13.06 2.05 -19.46
C PHE A 48 14.33 2.28 -20.31
N VAL A 49 15.31 2.97 -19.76
CA VAL A 49 16.56 3.37 -20.42
C VAL A 49 17.73 3.13 -19.48
N THR A 50 18.70 2.31 -19.90
CA THR A 50 19.87 1.94 -19.11
C THR A 50 21.15 2.59 -19.64
N PHE A 51 21.87 3.26 -18.76
CA PHE A 51 23.15 3.92 -19.04
C PHE A 51 24.30 3.17 -18.36
N GLN A 52 25.51 3.23 -18.92
CA GLN A 52 26.75 2.68 -18.29
C GLN A 52 27.34 3.60 -17.19
N GLY A 53 26.53 4.54 -16.70
CA GLY A 53 26.87 5.52 -15.66
C GLY A 53 25.63 6.36 -15.34
N ILE A 54 25.66 7.12 -14.25
CA ILE A 54 24.59 8.09 -13.98
C ILE A 54 24.73 9.22 -15.00
N PRO A 55 23.72 9.49 -15.85
CA PRO A 55 23.83 10.55 -16.85
C PRO A 55 23.90 11.92 -16.16
N THR A 56 24.87 12.74 -16.59
CA THR A 56 25.08 14.10 -16.09
C THR A 56 23.95 15.04 -16.52
N ASP A 57 23.84 16.21 -15.90
CA ASP A 57 22.82 17.20 -16.26
C ASP A 57 22.95 17.66 -17.72
N GLU A 58 24.18 17.77 -18.22
CA GLU A 58 24.47 18.08 -19.62
C GLU A 58 23.97 16.99 -20.57
N GLN A 59 24.21 15.72 -20.23
CA GLN A 59 23.71 14.57 -21.00
C GLN A 59 22.19 14.46 -20.95
N ARG A 60 21.57 14.77 -19.80
CA ARG A 60 20.10 14.84 -19.66
C ARG A 60 19.52 15.94 -20.53
N ALA A 61 20.12 17.13 -20.52
CA ALA A 61 19.71 18.25 -21.35
C ALA A 61 19.88 17.93 -22.85
N GLU A 62 20.94 17.24 -23.23
CA GLU A 62 21.17 16.76 -24.59
C GLU A 62 20.10 15.74 -25.01
N LEU A 63 19.86 14.71 -24.20
CA LEU A 63 18.79 13.72 -24.44
C LEU A 63 17.42 14.40 -24.59
N GLN A 64 17.13 15.42 -23.78
CA GLN A 64 15.88 16.18 -23.85
C GLN A 64 15.76 16.98 -25.16
N ARG A 65 16.86 17.50 -25.71
CA ARG A 65 16.88 18.13 -27.05
C ARG A 65 16.56 17.13 -28.15
N TYR A 66 16.94 15.87 -27.97
CA TYR A 66 16.55 14.74 -28.81
C TYR A 66 15.26 14.05 -28.34
N GLY A 67 14.46 14.74 -27.51
CA GLY A 67 13.17 14.33 -26.96
C GLY A 67 13.13 12.98 -26.26
N VAL A 68 14.22 12.64 -25.58
CA VAL A 68 14.27 11.63 -24.53
C VAL A 68 14.34 12.37 -23.19
N GLN A 69 13.25 12.33 -22.43
CA GLN A 69 13.17 12.94 -21.11
C GLN A 69 13.33 11.86 -20.04
N ILE A 70 14.45 11.85 -19.33
CA ILE A 70 14.62 10.95 -18.17
C ILE A 70 13.73 11.42 -17.02
N LEU A 71 12.86 10.54 -16.53
CA LEU A 71 11.88 10.84 -15.47
C LEU A 71 12.43 10.46 -14.09
N ARG A 72 12.71 9.17 -13.85
CA ARG A 72 13.21 8.69 -12.55
C ARG A 72 14.16 7.52 -12.65
N TYR A 73 15.03 7.40 -11.66
CA TYR A 73 15.86 6.21 -11.49
C TYR A 73 15.02 5.02 -11.04
N VAL A 74 15.33 3.84 -11.57
CA VAL A 74 14.59 2.59 -11.32
C VAL A 74 15.48 1.59 -10.60
N SER A 75 16.63 1.23 -11.17
CA SER A 75 17.51 0.21 -10.60
C SER A 75 18.93 0.28 -11.15
N ALA A 76 19.87 -0.37 -10.47
CA ALA A 76 21.22 -0.65 -10.96
C ALA A 76 21.42 -2.18 -10.95
N PRO A 77 21.08 -2.89 -12.04
CA PRO A 77 21.08 -4.35 -12.06
C PRO A 77 22.49 -4.99 -11.97
N GLY A 78 23.56 -4.18 -11.89
CA GLY A 78 24.95 -4.61 -11.74
C GLY A 78 25.88 -4.08 -12.82
N ALA A 79 27.19 -4.09 -12.55
CA ALA A 79 28.27 -3.69 -13.47
C ALA A 79 28.17 -2.26 -14.04
N GLY A 80 27.93 -1.25 -13.19
CA GLY A 80 27.91 0.16 -13.61
C GLY A 80 26.73 0.54 -14.51
N ARG A 81 25.68 -0.29 -14.57
CA ARG A 81 24.47 -0.02 -15.34
C ARG A 81 23.40 0.62 -14.46
N PHE A 82 22.80 1.70 -14.94
CA PHE A 82 21.77 2.47 -14.24
C PHE A 82 20.54 2.63 -15.14
N THR A 83 19.44 2.01 -14.74
CA THR A 83 18.16 2.03 -15.47
C THR A 83 17.27 3.14 -14.93
N TYR A 84 16.69 3.90 -15.86
CA TYR A 84 15.77 4.99 -15.60
C TYR A 84 14.49 4.77 -16.38
N LEU A 85 13.37 5.26 -15.86
CA LEU A 85 12.19 5.48 -16.66
C LEU A 85 12.34 6.80 -17.42
N ALA A 86 12.02 6.81 -18.70
CA ALA A 86 12.08 7.98 -19.57
C ALA A 86 10.82 8.09 -20.43
N TYR A 87 10.49 9.31 -20.83
CA TYR A 87 9.50 9.58 -21.86
C TYR A 87 10.22 9.88 -23.19
N VAL A 88 9.84 9.19 -24.26
CA VAL A 88 10.50 9.26 -25.58
C VAL A 88 9.48 9.72 -26.61
N LEU A 89 9.75 10.85 -27.26
CA LEU A 89 8.89 11.38 -28.32
C LEU A 89 8.98 10.55 -29.61
N LYS A 90 7.84 10.33 -30.26
CA LYS A 90 7.66 9.44 -31.41
C LYS A 90 8.21 10.03 -32.72
N ASP A 91 8.44 11.35 -32.78
CA ASP A 91 8.99 12.07 -33.93
C ASP A 91 10.53 12.17 -33.92
N ASN A 92 11.19 11.74 -32.83
CA ASN A 92 12.65 11.68 -32.77
C ASN A 92 13.20 10.46 -33.51
N THR A 93 13.19 10.60 -34.84
CA THR A 93 14.20 10.00 -35.68
C THR A 93 15.56 10.60 -35.32
N LEU A 94 16.24 10.02 -34.32
CA LEU A 94 17.71 9.96 -34.37
C LEU A 94 18.03 9.50 -35.80
N SER A 95 18.64 10.31 -36.66
CA SER A 95 18.79 9.97 -38.07
C SER A 95 19.48 8.60 -38.23
N TRP A 96 18.68 7.58 -38.49
CA TRP A 96 19.01 6.16 -38.48
C TRP A 96 19.83 5.80 -39.72
N LYS A 97 21.16 5.99 -39.69
CA LYS A 97 22.03 5.32 -40.67
C LYS A 97 22.48 3.96 -40.11
N LYS A 98 21.74 2.93 -40.58
CA LYS A 98 21.85 1.47 -40.36
C LYS A 98 21.23 0.91 -39.08
N ILE A 99 19.90 0.78 -39.04
CA ILE A 99 19.27 -0.33 -38.30
C ILE A 99 18.20 -0.96 -39.20
N ARG A 100 18.31 -2.27 -39.40
CA ARG A 100 17.36 -3.12 -40.15
C ARG A 100 16.87 -4.17 -39.15
N GLY A 101 15.55 -4.35 -39.05
CA GLY A 101 14.91 -5.38 -38.24
C GLY A 101 14.16 -4.80 -37.05
N SER A 102 12.85 -4.69 -37.19
CA SER A 102 11.89 -4.30 -36.17
C SER A 102 11.64 -5.43 -35.17
N GLU A 103 11.43 -5.04 -33.90
CA GLU A 103 10.47 -5.53 -32.89
C GLU A 103 11.08 -5.59 -31.47
N ASN A 104 10.56 -4.71 -30.59
CA ASN A 104 10.64 -4.69 -29.09
C ASN A 104 11.88 -3.99 -28.41
N THR A 105 11.72 -2.96 -27.51
CA THR A 105 12.81 -2.01 -27.04
C THR A 105 12.81 -1.18 -25.62
N VAL A 106 13.59 -1.48 -24.51
CA VAL A 106 14.21 -0.82 -23.24
C VAL A 106 15.78 -0.56 -23.17
N GLY A 107 16.30 0.68 -23.17
CA GLY A 107 17.69 1.07 -23.58
C GLY A 107 18.93 0.40 -22.93
N VAL A 108 20.04 0.18 -23.66
CA VAL A 108 21.42 -0.16 -23.24
C VAL A 108 22.39 0.63 -24.11
N LEU A 109 23.11 1.59 -23.53
CA LEU A 109 24.12 2.35 -24.25
C LEU A 109 25.37 1.49 -24.55
N ARG A 110 25.67 1.21 -25.83
CA ARG A 110 26.90 0.50 -26.28
C ARG A 110 27.80 1.43 -27.10
N SER A 111 29.11 1.33 -26.91
CA SER A 111 30.10 2.01 -27.75
C SER A 111 30.82 1.01 -28.65
N ARG A 112 30.76 1.19 -29.97
CA ARG A 112 31.55 0.40 -30.93
C ARG A 112 32.03 1.31 -32.06
N GLY A 113 33.34 1.51 -32.17
CA GLY A 113 33.95 2.34 -33.22
C GLY A 113 33.66 3.85 -33.09
N GLY A 114 33.47 4.37 -31.88
CA GLY A 114 33.26 5.81 -31.63
C GLY A 114 31.80 6.27 -31.68
N VAL A 115 30.86 5.38 -31.99
CA VAL A 115 29.41 5.64 -31.96
C VAL A 115 28.82 5.06 -30.67
N GLN A 116 28.10 5.89 -29.90
CA GLN A 116 27.29 5.43 -28.76
C GLN A 116 25.87 5.13 -29.23
N THR A 117 25.41 3.89 -29.09
CA THR A 117 24.08 3.41 -29.48
C THR A 117 23.25 3.07 -28.25
N LEU A 118 22.06 3.65 -28.10
CA LEU A 118 21.10 3.34 -27.02
C LEU A 118 20.18 2.18 -27.47
N GLU A 119 20.47 0.94 -27.08
CA GLU A 119 19.76 -0.28 -27.49
C GLU A 119 18.57 -0.58 -26.59
N MET A 120 17.35 -0.36 -27.02
CA MET A 120 16.23 -0.62 -26.12
C MET A 120 15.85 -2.20 -26.11
N GLU A 121 15.63 -2.98 -24.99
CA GLU A 121 14.83 -4.25 -24.71
C GLU A 121 13.31 -4.16 -24.18
N ARG A 122 12.21 -4.14 -24.97
CA ARG A 122 10.83 -3.87 -24.42
C ARG A 122 10.36 -5.05 -23.58
N TYR A 123 9.71 -4.77 -22.45
CA TYR A 123 8.83 -5.75 -21.83
C TYR A 123 7.66 -6.05 -22.77
N SER A 124 7.60 -7.28 -23.24
CA SER A 124 6.45 -7.80 -23.96
C SER A 124 5.20 -7.71 -23.09
N TRP A 125 4.03 -7.71 -23.73
CA TRP A 125 2.77 -7.75 -22.99
C TRP A 125 2.68 -8.99 -22.08
N VAL A 126 3.33 -10.09 -22.47
CA VAL A 126 3.42 -11.33 -21.67
C VAL A 126 4.21 -11.08 -20.38
N GLU A 127 5.36 -10.41 -20.45
CA GLU A 127 6.20 -10.14 -19.27
C GLU A 127 5.58 -9.10 -18.32
N LYS A 128 4.62 -8.31 -18.80
CA LYS A 128 3.86 -7.36 -17.97
C LYS A 128 2.69 -8.02 -17.24
N CYS A 129 2.25 -9.19 -17.67
CA CYS A 129 1.06 -9.85 -17.13
C CYS A 129 1.44 -10.96 -16.15
N ASP A 130 0.61 -11.17 -15.13
CA ASP A 130 0.66 -12.41 -14.34
C ASP A 130 0.53 -13.63 -15.26
N SER A 131 1.26 -14.71 -14.96
CA SER A 131 1.31 -15.93 -15.77
C SER A 131 -0.08 -16.51 -16.04
N GLU A 132 -0.95 -16.49 -15.04
CA GLU A 132 -2.31 -17.03 -15.08
C GLU A 132 -3.18 -16.26 -16.08
N LEU A 133 -3.00 -14.93 -16.17
CA LEU A 133 -3.68 -14.10 -17.16
C LEU A 133 -3.19 -14.43 -18.58
N VAL A 134 -1.89 -14.68 -18.75
CA VAL A 134 -1.30 -15.08 -20.03
C VAL A 134 -1.82 -16.46 -20.46
N GLU A 135 -1.89 -17.43 -19.55
CA GLU A 135 -2.44 -18.76 -19.81
C GLU A 135 -3.94 -18.70 -20.15
N ALA A 136 -4.71 -17.89 -19.43
CA ALA A 136 -6.12 -17.65 -19.72
C ALA A 136 -6.32 -16.99 -21.11
N TYR A 137 -5.45 -16.07 -21.49
CA TYR A 137 -5.44 -15.46 -22.82
C TYR A 137 -5.23 -16.50 -23.93
N TRP A 138 -4.19 -17.33 -23.81
CA TRP A 138 -3.87 -18.32 -24.85
C TRP A 138 -4.88 -19.45 -24.93
N SER A 139 -5.43 -19.89 -23.80
CA SER A 139 -6.47 -20.92 -23.77
C SER A 139 -7.84 -20.39 -24.18
N GLY A 140 -8.05 -19.07 -24.18
CA GLY A 140 -9.35 -18.45 -24.40
C GLY A 140 -10.36 -18.75 -23.29
N SER A 141 -9.89 -19.19 -22.11
CA SER A 141 -10.72 -19.65 -21.01
C SER A 141 -10.25 -19.06 -19.69
N VAL A 142 -11.17 -18.44 -18.96
CA VAL A 142 -10.92 -17.88 -17.62
C VAL A 142 -11.22 -18.89 -16.50
N ARG A 143 -11.67 -20.10 -16.81
CA ARG A 143 -12.16 -21.09 -15.82
C ARG A 143 -11.10 -21.59 -14.84
N ALA A 144 -9.83 -21.47 -15.18
CA ALA A 144 -8.72 -21.87 -14.32
C ALA A 144 -8.27 -20.73 -13.38
N LEU A 145 -8.80 -19.51 -13.56
CA LEU A 145 -8.50 -18.37 -12.69
C LEU A 145 -9.27 -18.50 -11.36
N PRO A 146 -8.82 -17.82 -10.30
CA PRO A 146 -9.57 -17.76 -9.05
C PRO A 146 -10.97 -17.18 -9.26
N ASP A 147 -11.97 -17.76 -8.61
CA ASP A 147 -13.39 -17.39 -8.80
C ASP A 147 -13.66 -15.90 -8.58
N TRP A 148 -12.98 -15.25 -7.63
CA TRP A 148 -13.14 -13.82 -7.35
C TRP A 148 -12.60 -12.89 -8.44
N CYS A 149 -11.76 -13.41 -9.35
CA CYS A 149 -11.27 -12.70 -10.51
C CYS A 149 -12.20 -12.87 -11.71
N ILE A 150 -13.06 -13.89 -11.74
CA ILE A 150 -13.96 -14.15 -12.86
C ILE A 150 -15.19 -13.27 -12.72
N SER A 151 -15.50 -12.49 -13.76
CA SER A 151 -16.71 -11.65 -13.79
C SER A 151 -17.92 -12.46 -14.28
N GLU A 152 -19.14 -11.96 -14.03
CA GLU A 152 -20.38 -12.58 -14.52
C GLU A 152 -20.47 -12.66 -16.05
N SER A 153 -19.78 -11.75 -16.76
CA SER A 153 -19.69 -11.77 -18.22
C SER A 153 -18.71 -12.86 -18.66
N GLU A 154 -19.15 -13.71 -19.59
CA GLU A 154 -18.32 -14.79 -20.13
C GLU A 154 -16.99 -14.25 -20.67
N GLY A 155 -15.88 -14.89 -20.28
CA GLY A 155 -14.53 -14.51 -20.70
C GLY A 155 -13.98 -13.24 -20.04
N ALA A 156 -14.75 -12.56 -19.18
CA ALA A 156 -14.31 -11.35 -18.52
C ALA A 156 -13.62 -11.65 -17.18
N VAL A 157 -12.54 -10.91 -16.93
CA VAL A 157 -11.67 -11.04 -15.76
C VAL A 157 -11.44 -9.68 -15.10
N LYS A 158 -11.45 -9.65 -13.77
CA LYS A 158 -11.09 -8.49 -12.96
C LYS A 158 -9.57 -8.45 -12.78
N VAL A 159 -8.98 -7.31 -13.12
CA VAL A 159 -7.53 -7.08 -13.12
C VAL A 159 -7.17 -5.79 -12.40
N VAL A 160 -5.93 -5.74 -11.92
CA VAL A 160 -5.27 -4.53 -11.43
C VAL A 160 -4.17 -4.14 -12.41
N VAL A 161 -4.16 -2.88 -12.83
CA VAL A 161 -3.22 -2.32 -13.79
C VAL A 161 -2.30 -1.36 -13.03
N ASP A 162 -1.04 -1.76 -12.84
CA ASP A 162 -0.01 -0.87 -12.35
C ASP A 162 0.48 0.02 -13.51
N TYR A 163 0.57 1.32 -13.28
CA TYR A 163 0.95 2.29 -14.30
C TYR A 163 2.12 3.17 -13.86
N VAL A 164 2.73 3.84 -14.85
CA VAL A 164 3.77 4.84 -14.62
C VAL A 164 3.18 6.04 -13.88
N LYS A 165 3.56 6.23 -12.61
CA LYS A 165 3.03 7.28 -11.72
C LYS A 165 3.04 8.68 -12.36
N GLU A 166 4.06 8.98 -13.15
CA GLU A 166 4.26 10.26 -13.84
C GLU A 166 3.22 10.57 -14.91
N VAL A 167 2.51 9.56 -15.44
CA VAL A 167 1.39 9.75 -16.39
C VAL A 167 0.24 10.50 -15.72
N GLY A 168 0.04 10.25 -14.43
CA GLY A 168 -1.01 10.86 -13.62
C GLY A 168 -2.38 10.21 -13.80
N GLU A 169 -3.18 10.27 -12.73
CA GLU A 169 -4.50 9.64 -12.63
C GLU A 169 -5.44 10.06 -13.79
N SER A 170 -5.49 11.35 -14.12
CA SER A 170 -6.44 11.89 -15.10
C SER A 170 -6.23 11.34 -16.51
N LEU A 171 -4.97 11.25 -16.95
CA LEU A 171 -4.65 10.75 -18.29
C LEU A 171 -4.83 9.22 -18.36
N VAL A 172 -4.44 8.50 -17.31
CA VAL A 172 -4.68 7.04 -17.24
C VAL A 172 -6.18 6.73 -17.26
N ARG A 173 -6.99 7.51 -16.54
CA ARG A 173 -8.45 7.36 -16.57
C ARG A 173 -9.01 7.55 -17.98
N GLU A 174 -8.64 8.63 -18.66
CA GLU A 174 -9.07 8.90 -20.03
C GLU A 174 -8.64 7.78 -21.00
N GLU A 175 -7.40 7.30 -20.90
CA GLU A 175 -6.91 6.22 -21.76
C GLU A 175 -7.58 4.87 -21.47
N LEU A 176 -7.87 4.56 -20.20
CA LEU A 176 -8.59 3.35 -19.81
C LEU A 176 -10.05 3.37 -20.26
N GLU A 177 -10.72 4.52 -20.20
CA GLU A 177 -12.09 4.70 -20.71
C GLU A 177 -12.16 4.53 -22.24
N GLY A 178 -11.06 4.79 -22.95
CA GLY A 178 -10.92 4.53 -24.39
C GLY A 178 -10.60 3.06 -24.75
N LEU A 179 -10.40 2.19 -23.75
CA LEU A 179 -10.16 0.76 -23.93
C LEU A 179 -11.43 -0.05 -23.67
N PRO A 180 -11.52 -1.30 -24.15
CA PRO A 180 -12.59 -2.24 -23.80
C PRO A 180 -12.41 -2.77 -22.35
N MET A 181 -12.33 -1.85 -21.39
CA MET A 181 -12.19 -2.10 -19.96
C MET A 181 -13.30 -1.36 -19.22
N LEU A 182 -14.03 -2.07 -18.38
CA LEU A 182 -14.93 -1.45 -17.41
C LEU A 182 -14.10 -1.07 -16.19
N VAL A 183 -13.79 0.22 -16.03
CA VAL A 183 -12.97 0.71 -14.92
C VAL A 183 -13.80 0.78 -13.64
N ASP A 184 -13.37 0.05 -12.60
CA ASP A 184 -13.98 0.12 -11.26
C ASP A 184 -13.52 1.42 -10.57
N TYR A 185 -12.20 1.62 -10.51
CA TYR A 185 -11.58 2.81 -9.94
C TYR A 185 -10.15 2.99 -10.45
N VAL A 186 -9.66 4.23 -10.36
CA VAL A 186 -8.23 4.56 -10.47
C VAL A 186 -7.81 5.09 -9.10
N SER A 187 -6.73 4.55 -8.54
CA SER A 187 -6.29 4.93 -7.21
C SER A 187 -5.85 6.40 -7.19
N ARG A 188 -6.37 7.15 -6.21
CA ARG A 188 -6.04 8.57 -6.03
C ARG A 188 -4.59 8.81 -5.59
N PHE A 189 -4.04 7.86 -4.85
CA PHE A 189 -2.70 7.98 -4.24
C PHE A 189 -1.71 6.95 -4.79
N GLY A 190 -2.20 5.77 -5.17
CA GLY A 190 -1.40 4.71 -5.79
C GLY A 190 -1.35 4.84 -7.31
N ALA A 191 -0.27 4.36 -7.92
CA ALA A 191 -0.13 4.31 -9.38
C ALA A 191 -0.72 3.00 -9.94
N TYR A 192 -1.99 2.74 -9.62
CA TYR A 192 -2.72 1.57 -10.12
C TYR A 192 -4.20 1.86 -10.34
N ALA A 193 -4.83 1.08 -11.20
CA ALA A 193 -6.27 1.08 -11.46
C ALA A 193 -6.81 -0.35 -11.37
N GLN A 194 -8.10 -0.51 -11.12
CA GLN A 194 -8.79 -1.79 -11.17
C GLN A 194 -9.96 -1.71 -12.12
N GLY A 195 -10.27 -2.83 -12.78
CA GLY A 195 -11.48 -2.97 -13.55
C GLY A 195 -11.61 -4.36 -14.16
N VAL A 196 -12.60 -4.50 -15.03
CA VAL A 196 -12.93 -5.75 -15.71
C VAL A 196 -12.61 -5.62 -17.19
N ILE A 197 -11.92 -6.62 -17.74
CA ILE A 197 -11.60 -6.72 -19.16
C ILE A 197 -12.05 -8.06 -19.73
N GLN A 198 -12.35 -8.10 -21.03
CA GLN A 198 -12.40 -9.37 -21.75
C GLN A 198 -11.00 -9.94 -21.84
N ILE A 199 -10.83 -11.24 -21.57
CA ILE A 199 -9.50 -11.86 -21.58
C ILE A 199 -8.84 -11.69 -22.96
N SER A 200 -9.62 -11.73 -24.04
CA SER A 200 -9.16 -11.50 -25.42
C SER A 200 -8.58 -10.09 -25.67
N ASP A 201 -8.89 -9.12 -24.82
CA ASP A 201 -8.39 -7.74 -24.87
C ASP A 201 -7.18 -7.48 -23.97
N LEU A 202 -6.74 -8.46 -23.17
CA LEU A 202 -5.59 -8.34 -22.24
C LEU A 202 -4.35 -7.75 -22.92
N ARG A 203 -4.04 -8.24 -24.12
CA ARG A 203 -2.90 -7.76 -24.92
C ARG A 203 -3.01 -6.27 -25.25
N LYS A 204 -4.20 -5.78 -25.64
CA LYS A 204 -4.41 -4.36 -26.00
C LYS A 204 -4.20 -3.41 -24.82
N LEU A 205 -4.48 -3.89 -23.62
CA LEU A 205 -4.22 -3.18 -22.37
C LEU A 205 -2.73 -3.23 -22.01
N ALA A 206 -2.14 -4.42 -21.96
CA ALA A 206 -0.74 -4.58 -21.53
C ALA A 206 0.28 -3.95 -22.50
N GLU A 207 -0.05 -3.82 -23.79
CA GLU A 207 0.79 -3.14 -24.79
C GLU A 207 0.83 -1.60 -24.63
N ARG A 208 0.00 -1.02 -23.76
CA ARG A 208 0.08 0.42 -23.47
C ARG A 208 1.43 0.75 -22.86
N THR A 209 2.02 1.85 -23.33
CA THR A 209 3.39 2.23 -22.97
C THR A 209 3.49 2.65 -21.50
N TRP A 210 2.41 3.19 -20.94
CA TRP A 210 2.33 3.58 -19.54
C TRP A 210 1.98 2.41 -18.59
N VAL A 211 1.59 1.24 -19.10
CA VAL A 211 1.31 0.06 -18.28
C VAL A 211 2.62 -0.61 -17.87
N VAL A 212 2.80 -0.76 -16.56
CA VAL A 212 3.94 -1.41 -15.93
C VAL A 212 3.65 -2.90 -15.73
N ALA A 213 2.48 -3.22 -15.17
CA ALA A 213 2.05 -4.59 -14.97
C ALA A 213 0.53 -4.71 -15.00
N VAL A 214 0.03 -5.90 -15.38
CA VAL A 214 -1.38 -6.28 -15.28
C VAL A 214 -1.46 -7.55 -14.43
N LYS A 215 -2.13 -7.43 -13.30
CA LYS A 215 -2.22 -8.48 -12.29
C LYS A 215 -3.66 -8.94 -12.12
N LEU A 216 -3.84 -10.15 -11.57
CA LEU A 216 -5.15 -10.56 -11.08
C LEU A 216 -5.63 -9.62 -9.97
N ALA A 217 -6.95 -9.41 -9.89
CA ALA A 217 -7.52 -8.67 -8.78
C ALA A 217 -7.24 -9.38 -7.45
N SER A 218 -6.99 -8.58 -6.41
CA SER A 218 -6.81 -9.12 -5.06
C SER A 218 -8.08 -9.84 -4.60
N PRO A 219 -7.95 -10.90 -3.78
CA PRO A 219 -9.11 -11.54 -3.18
C PRO A 219 -9.95 -10.52 -2.39
N PRO A 220 -11.28 -10.75 -2.29
CA PRO A 220 -12.14 -9.91 -1.48
C PRO A 220 -11.68 -9.93 -0.01
N GLU A 221 -11.90 -8.83 0.69
CA GLU A 221 -11.64 -8.76 2.13
C GLU A 221 -12.63 -9.67 2.87
N GLU A 222 -12.13 -10.45 3.84
CA GLU A 222 -12.94 -11.35 4.67
C GLU A 222 -12.97 -10.88 6.13
N LEU A 223 -14.08 -11.17 6.82
CA LEU A 223 -14.18 -10.96 8.26
C LEU A 223 -13.37 -12.03 9.01
N GLU A 224 -12.19 -11.64 9.48
CA GLU A 224 -11.25 -12.57 10.13
C GLU A 224 -11.42 -12.68 11.65
N ASN A 225 -12.43 -12.03 12.24
CA ASN A 225 -12.56 -11.94 13.70
C ASN A 225 -12.82 -13.32 14.35
N GLU A 226 -13.74 -14.12 13.80
CA GLU A 226 -14.01 -15.49 14.28
C GLU A 226 -12.81 -16.43 14.08
N LYS A 227 -12.16 -16.38 12.91
CA LYS A 227 -10.97 -17.19 12.61
C LYS A 227 -9.82 -16.82 13.55
N SER A 228 -9.56 -15.52 13.74
CA SER A 228 -8.55 -15.02 14.67
C SER A 228 -8.84 -15.46 16.10
N ALA A 229 -10.09 -15.38 16.56
CA ALA A 229 -10.50 -15.82 17.89
C ALA A 229 -10.27 -17.32 18.11
N ALA A 230 -10.51 -18.14 17.09
CA ALA A 230 -10.22 -19.56 17.14
C ALA A 230 -8.71 -19.83 17.20
N LEU A 231 -7.93 -19.16 16.34
CA LEU A 231 -6.48 -19.34 16.24
C LEU A 231 -5.73 -18.97 17.53
N VAL A 232 -6.16 -17.92 18.23
CA VAL A 232 -5.53 -17.50 19.49
C VAL A 232 -6.13 -18.17 20.73
N GLY A 233 -7.00 -19.18 20.54
CA GLY A 233 -7.56 -19.98 21.64
C GLY A 233 -8.70 -19.31 22.42
N VAL A 234 -9.20 -18.14 21.99
CA VAL A 234 -10.32 -17.46 22.66
C VAL A 234 -11.59 -18.31 22.60
N ARG A 235 -11.86 -18.95 21.47
CA ARG A 235 -13.04 -19.83 21.34
C ARG A 235 -12.96 -21.07 22.21
N GLU A 236 -11.76 -21.62 22.42
CA GLU A 236 -11.55 -22.72 23.36
C GLU A 236 -11.87 -22.29 24.79
N LEU A 237 -11.37 -21.12 25.24
CA LEU A 237 -11.66 -20.59 26.57
C LEU A 237 -13.14 -20.26 26.80
N GLN A 238 -13.84 -19.87 25.73
CA GLN A 238 -15.29 -19.60 25.74
C GLN A 238 -16.14 -20.87 25.79
N SER A 239 -15.60 -22.02 25.35
CA SER A 239 -16.30 -23.29 25.42
C SER A 239 -16.53 -23.71 26.88
N LEU A 240 -17.55 -24.54 27.10
CA LEU A 240 -17.75 -25.28 28.34
C LEU A 240 -17.20 -26.72 28.25
N GLU A 241 -16.72 -27.11 27.07
CA GLU A 241 -16.16 -28.44 26.80
C GLU A 241 -14.65 -28.44 26.98
N GLY A 242 -14.09 -29.60 27.34
CA GLY A 242 -12.64 -29.79 27.45
C GLY A 242 -11.99 -28.88 28.50
N LEU A 243 -10.96 -28.12 28.08
CA LEU A 243 -10.27 -27.12 28.92
C LEU A 243 -10.99 -25.76 28.94
N GLY A 244 -12.16 -25.68 28.31
CA GLY A 244 -12.99 -24.49 28.26
C GLY A 244 -13.45 -24.05 29.64
N LYS A 245 -13.53 -22.73 29.82
CA LYS A 245 -13.85 -22.09 31.11
C LYS A 245 -15.11 -21.23 31.04
N GLY A 246 -15.84 -21.25 29.91
CA GLY A 246 -17.01 -20.39 29.69
C GLY A 246 -16.69 -18.90 29.75
N LEU A 247 -15.46 -18.48 29.43
CA LEU A 247 -15.00 -17.11 29.61
C LEU A 247 -15.44 -16.22 28.45
N THR A 248 -16.58 -15.55 28.61
CA THR A 248 -17.20 -14.67 27.60
C THR A 248 -16.92 -13.17 27.83
N GLY A 249 -16.22 -12.84 28.92
CA GLY A 249 -16.05 -11.47 29.39
C GLY A 249 -17.23 -10.92 30.20
N LYS A 250 -18.22 -11.76 30.55
CA LYS A 250 -19.33 -11.35 31.40
C LYS A 250 -18.83 -10.75 32.72
N GLY A 251 -19.32 -9.55 33.04
CA GLY A 251 -18.91 -8.80 34.24
C GLY A 251 -17.60 -8.03 34.10
N VAL A 252 -16.85 -8.21 33.00
CA VAL A 252 -15.65 -7.44 32.70
C VAL A 252 -16.04 -6.10 32.06
N ARG A 253 -15.36 -5.04 32.49
CA ARG A 253 -15.52 -3.68 31.96
C ARG A 253 -14.25 -3.27 31.24
N VAL A 254 -14.39 -2.91 29.96
CA VAL A 254 -13.29 -2.53 29.08
C VAL A 254 -13.45 -1.06 28.68
N GLY A 255 -12.38 -0.29 28.86
CA GLY A 255 -12.27 1.08 28.35
C GLY A 255 -11.78 1.06 26.91
N ILE A 256 -12.50 1.71 25.99
CA ILE A 256 -12.06 1.92 24.61
C ILE A 256 -11.73 3.40 24.45
N PHE A 257 -10.47 3.70 24.15
CA PHE A 257 -10.00 5.05 23.88
C PHE A 257 -9.74 5.15 22.38
N ASP A 258 -10.78 5.52 21.62
CA ASP A 258 -10.75 5.52 20.15
C ASP A 258 -11.70 6.61 19.61
N GLY A 259 -11.95 6.69 18.31
CA GLY A 259 -13.00 7.53 17.76
C GLY A 259 -14.37 7.15 18.33
N THR A 260 -15.32 8.08 18.28
CA THR A 260 -16.67 7.89 18.86
C THR A 260 -17.32 6.61 18.36
N VAL A 261 -17.68 5.71 19.28
CA VAL A 261 -18.29 4.43 18.95
C VAL A 261 -19.76 4.61 18.60
N ALA A 262 -20.17 4.06 17.45
CA ALA A 262 -21.56 4.06 17.03
C ALA A 262 -22.41 3.16 17.95
N ARG A 263 -23.64 3.60 18.23
CA ARG A 263 -24.63 2.70 18.85
C ARG A 263 -24.98 1.60 17.84
N HIS A 264 -24.80 0.35 18.23
CA HIS A 264 -25.00 -0.81 17.35
C HIS A 264 -25.71 -1.95 18.08
N LYS A 265 -26.50 -2.75 17.36
CA LYS A 265 -27.30 -3.86 17.92
C LYS A 265 -26.41 -4.90 18.63
N ASP A 266 -25.24 -5.18 18.06
CA ASP A 266 -24.27 -6.10 18.66
C ASP A 266 -23.72 -5.66 20.02
N PHE A 267 -23.79 -4.36 20.36
CA PHE A 267 -23.40 -3.90 21.69
C PHE A 267 -24.59 -3.85 22.65
N GLY A 268 -25.76 -3.43 22.16
CA GLY A 268 -26.96 -3.28 22.97
C GLY A 268 -26.72 -2.34 24.17
N SER A 269 -27.18 -2.76 25.35
CA SER A 269 -27.02 -1.99 26.60
C SER A 269 -25.60 -2.02 27.19
N ARG A 270 -24.69 -2.82 26.62
CA ARG A 270 -23.31 -2.96 27.11
C ARG A 270 -22.40 -1.82 26.67
N LEU A 271 -22.83 -0.96 25.74
CA LEU A 271 -22.07 0.20 25.29
C LEU A 271 -22.44 1.46 26.08
N HIS A 272 -21.44 2.05 26.72
CA HIS A 272 -21.52 3.33 27.42
C HIS A 272 -20.57 4.32 26.72
N VAL A 273 -21.14 5.20 25.88
CA VAL A 273 -20.37 6.27 25.23
C VAL A 273 -20.21 7.42 26.22
N MET A 274 -19.01 7.56 26.78
CA MET A 274 -18.70 8.54 27.83
C MET A 274 -18.31 9.89 27.24
N GLU A 275 -17.75 9.88 26.04
CA GLU A 275 -17.37 11.06 25.29
C GLU A 275 -17.59 10.82 23.79
N SER A 276 -18.07 11.85 23.10
CA SER A 276 -18.30 11.84 21.65
C SER A 276 -17.70 13.10 21.05
N GLN A 277 -16.89 12.94 20.01
CA GLN A 277 -16.29 14.03 19.25
C GLN A 277 -16.27 13.67 17.76
N GLY A 278 -16.63 14.62 16.89
CA GLY A 278 -16.52 14.46 15.43
C GLY A 278 -17.54 13.52 14.77
N GLY A 279 -18.61 13.14 15.47
CA GLY A 279 -19.59 12.16 14.97
C GLY A 279 -19.10 10.71 15.14
N GLN A 280 -19.90 9.75 14.68
CA GLN A 280 -19.59 8.32 14.81
C GLN A 280 -18.39 7.94 13.93
N SER A 281 -17.47 7.17 14.50
CA SER A 281 -16.26 6.66 13.86
C SER A 281 -16.44 5.20 13.47
N ALA A 282 -16.23 4.88 12.20
CA ALA A 282 -16.15 3.49 11.74
C ALA A 282 -15.03 2.72 12.44
N HIS A 283 -13.89 3.39 12.69
CA HIS A 283 -12.73 2.79 13.35
C HIS A 283 -13.03 2.41 14.80
N GLY A 284 -13.52 3.35 15.63
CA GLY A 284 -13.84 3.06 17.03
C GLY A 284 -14.95 2.03 17.18
N THR A 285 -15.91 2.02 16.24
CA THR A 285 -16.96 0.99 16.17
C THR A 285 -16.40 -0.38 15.83
N HIS A 286 -15.49 -0.47 14.85
CA HIS A 286 -14.83 -1.70 14.47
C HIS A 286 -14.01 -2.28 15.63
N VAL A 287 -13.15 -1.46 16.24
CA VAL A 287 -12.35 -1.83 17.42
C VAL A 287 -13.23 -2.35 18.56
N SER A 288 -14.32 -1.65 18.87
CA SER A 288 -15.30 -2.08 19.87
C SER A 288 -15.97 -3.41 19.51
N GLY A 289 -16.25 -3.64 18.23
CA GLY A 289 -16.77 -4.88 17.67
C GLY A 289 -15.81 -6.06 17.88
N THR A 290 -14.53 -5.86 17.54
CA THR A 290 -13.46 -6.84 17.77
C THR A 290 -13.37 -7.24 19.23
N VAL A 291 -13.46 -6.28 20.16
CA VAL A 291 -13.41 -6.55 21.59
C VAL A 291 -14.67 -7.27 22.08
N ALA A 292 -15.86 -6.70 21.89
CA ALA A 292 -17.08 -7.15 22.58
C ALA A 292 -18.34 -7.17 21.72
N GLY A 293 -18.24 -7.22 20.39
CA GLY A 293 -19.37 -7.49 19.52
C GLY A 293 -20.04 -8.81 19.87
N MET A 294 -21.36 -8.83 20.02
CA MET A 294 -22.09 -10.06 20.38
C MET A 294 -22.11 -11.10 19.24
N GLY A 295 -21.90 -10.65 18.00
CA GLY A 295 -22.11 -11.47 16.80
C GLY A 295 -23.59 -11.76 16.57
N LEU A 296 -24.45 -10.80 16.90
CA LEU A 296 -25.90 -10.94 16.82
C LEU A 296 -26.39 -10.86 15.38
N LEU A 297 -25.87 -9.90 14.61
CA LEU A 297 -26.19 -9.77 13.19
C LEU A 297 -25.39 -10.75 12.34
N ASP A 298 -24.12 -10.98 12.69
CA ASP A 298 -23.24 -11.93 12.02
C ASP A 298 -22.33 -12.64 13.04
N ARG A 299 -22.38 -13.97 13.05
CA ARG A 299 -21.55 -14.78 13.94
C ARG A 299 -20.06 -14.67 13.62
N GLN A 300 -19.69 -14.40 12.37
CA GLN A 300 -18.28 -14.23 11.97
C GLN A 300 -17.67 -12.93 12.53
N ALA A 301 -18.52 -11.96 12.87
CA ALA A 301 -18.12 -10.69 13.47
C ALA A 301 -18.04 -10.73 15.02
N ARG A 302 -18.38 -11.86 15.66
CA ARG A 302 -18.40 -11.98 17.13
C ARG A 302 -17.04 -11.62 17.75
N GLY A 303 -17.05 -10.72 18.73
CA GLY A 303 -15.87 -10.27 19.44
C GLY A 303 -15.20 -11.33 20.32
N MET A 304 -14.04 -10.96 20.86
CA MET A 304 -13.25 -11.81 21.76
C MET A 304 -13.89 -11.98 23.15
N ALA A 305 -14.62 -10.98 23.61
CA ALA A 305 -15.30 -10.94 24.90
C ALA A 305 -16.76 -10.45 24.71
N PRO A 306 -17.63 -11.26 24.07
CA PRO A 306 -18.94 -10.84 23.59
C PRO A 306 -19.92 -10.42 24.69
N GLU A 307 -19.66 -10.72 25.96
CA GLU A 307 -20.50 -10.30 27.09
C GLU A 307 -19.87 -9.18 27.95
N ALA A 308 -18.71 -8.63 27.56
CA ALA A 308 -18.07 -7.52 28.26
C ALA A 308 -18.84 -6.20 28.10
N SER A 309 -18.76 -5.31 29.09
CA SER A 309 -19.28 -3.95 28.99
C SER A 309 -18.20 -2.99 28.48
N LEU A 310 -18.54 -2.15 27.52
CA LEU A 310 -17.65 -1.18 26.90
C LEU A 310 -17.94 0.23 27.43
N TYR A 311 -16.90 0.90 27.91
CA TYR A 311 -16.94 2.31 28.28
C TYR A 311 -16.01 3.06 27.34
N THR A 312 -16.51 4.02 26.59
CA THR A 312 -15.79 4.54 25.42
C THR A 312 -15.54 6.04 25.52
N TRP A 313 -14.31 6.45 25.25
CA TRP A 313 -13.85 7.82 25.27
C TRP A 313 -13.13 8.16 23.97
N ASN A 314 -13.10 9.45 23.63
CA ASN A 314 -12.32 9.91 22.49
C ASN A 314 -10.82 9.90 22.82
N PHE A 315 -9.97 9.48 21.89
CA PHE A 315 -8.51 9.44 22.08
C PHE A 315 -7.81 10.82 22.04
N THR A 316 -8.53 11.91 21.77
CA THR A 316 -7.97 13.27 21.77
C THR A 316 -8.01 13.91 23.16
N GLY A 317 -7.30 15.02 23.35
CA GLY A 317 -7.31 15.76 24.61
C GLY A 317 -6.55 15.06 25.74
N ASP A 318 -7.02 15.23 26.98
CA ASP A 318 -6.38 14.71 28.19
C ASP A 318 -6.74 13.24 28.45
N VAL A 319 -6.06 12.33 27.76
CA VAL A 319 -6.25 10.87 27.90
C VAL A 319 -5.92 10.33 29.29
N PRO A 320 -4.82 10.75 29.98
CA PRO A 320 -4.54 10.31 31.34
C PRO A 320 -5.69 10.56 32.32
N SER A 321 -6.33 11.73 32.27
CA SER A 321 -7.50 12.00 33.12
C SER A 321 -8.67 11.08 32.79
N LYS A 322 -8.91 10.77 31.51
CA LYS A 322 -9.97 9.85 31.07
C LYS A 322 -9.72 8.43 31.58
N TYR A 323 -8.47 7.99 31.62
CA TYR A 323 -8.09 6.72 32.25
C TYR A 323 -8.46 6.70 33.74
N LEU A 324 -8.10 7.75 34.48
CA LEU A 324 -8.43 7.84 35.90
C LEU A 324 -9.94 7.81 36.13
N THR A 325 -10.72 8.55 35.35
CA THR A 325 -12.19 8.48 35.37
C THR A 325 -12.69 7.08 35.06
N ALA A 326 -12.15 6.40 34.04
CA ALA A 326 -12.55 5.04 33.69
C ALA A 326 -12.34 4.05 34.84
N ILE A 327 -11.21 4.16 35.55
CA ILE A 327 -10.87 3.30 36.68
C ILE A 327 -11.73 3.64 37.90
N ALA A 328 -11.76 4.92 38.30
CA ALA A 328 -12.37 5.37 39.55
C ALA A 328 -13.89 5.26 39.52
N ASP A 329 -14.52 5.73 38.44
CA ASP A 329 -15.98 5.89 38.38
C ASP A 329 -16.65 4.64 37.80
N TYR A 330 -15.95 3.94 36.89
CA TYR A 330 -16.52 2.82 36.14
C TYR A 330 -15.82 1.50 36.42
N GLY A 331 -14.76 1.46 37.23
CA GLY A 331 -14.09 0.21 37.61
C GLY A 331 -13.43 -0.51 36.43
N VAL A 332 -13.06 0.21 35.37
CA VAL A 332 -12.37 -0.36 34.21
C VAL A 332 -10.99 -0.87 34.62
N ARG A 333 -10.63 -2.08 34.16
CA ARG A 333 -9.32 -2.72 34.40
C ARG A 333 -8.63 -3.21 33.14
N ILE A 334 -9.26 -3.03 31.98
CA ILE A 334 -8.67 -3.28 30.67
C ILE A 334 -8.91 -2.03 29.82
N ALA A 335 -7.86 -1.43 29.29
CA ALA A 335 -7.94 -0.29 28.39
C ALA A 335 -7.41 -0.70 27.01
N GLN A 336 -8.14 -0.33 25.97
CA GLN A 336 -7.81 -0.59 24.58
C GLN A 336 -7.57 0.74 23.86
N ASN A 337 -6.45 0.82 23.13
CA ASN A 337 -5.99 2.00 22.41
C ASN A 337 -5.50 1.58 21.01
N SER A 338 -6.33 1.78 19.97
CA SER A 338 -5.93 1.54 18.58
C SER A 338 -5.67 2.83 17.82
N TYR A 339 -4.87 3.72 18.40
CA TYR A 339 -4.46 4.96 17.75
C TYR A 339 -2.97 5.16 17.92
N GLY A 340 -2.40 5.84 16.94
CA GLY A 340 -0.98 6.15 16.90
C GLY A 340 -0.70 7.24 15.90
N VAL A 341 0.56 7.64 15.81
CA VAL A 341 0.94 8.64 14.82
C VAL A 341 1.10 7.98 13.45
N ALA A 342 0.48 8.56 12.43
CA ALA A 342 0.60 8.07 11.05
C ALA A 342 2.07 8.07 10.61
N LEU A 343 2.66 6.88 10.42
CA LEU A 343 4.07 6.74 10.08
C LEU A 343 4.36 7.12 8.62
N ALA A 344 3.46 6.80 7.68
CA ALA A 344 3.65 7.11 6.26
C ALA A 344 3.81 8.63 6.00
N ASP A 345 2.98 9.45 6.65
CA ASP A 345 2.98 10.91 6.48
C ASP A 345 4.18 11.61 7.13
N ASN A 346 4.80 10.96 8.12
CA ASN A 346 5.84 11.53 8.97
C ASN A 346 7.25 10.98 8.69
N LEU A 347 7.37 9.71 8.29
CA LEU A 347 8.63 9.11 7.85
C LEU A 347 9.03 9.58 6.45
N GLY A 348 8.07 9.73 5.52
CA GLY A 348 8.34 10.26 4.18
C GLY A 348 8.84 11.70 4.14
N LYS A 349 8.76 12.43 5.27
CA LYS A 349 9.27 13.80 5.44
C LYS A 349 10.55 13.86 6.28
N CYS A 350 11.18 12.71 6.58
CA CYS A 350 12.33 12.59 7.48
C CYS A 350 12.10 13.25 8.86
N ARG A 351 10.87 13.19 9.40
CA ARG A 351 10.51 13.74 10.73
C ARG A 351 10.40 12.66 11.81
N ALA A 352 10.92 11.46 11.55
CA ALA A 352 10.88 10.32 12.46
C ALA A 352 11.33 10.71 13.88
N GLU A 353 12.44 11.46 13.99
CA GLU A 353 13.04 11.94 15.23
C GLU A 353 12.16 12.91 16.03
N ARG A 354 11.11 13.50 15.43
CA ARG A 354 10.18 14.41 16.10
C ARG A 354 8.84 13.76 16.43
N VAL A 355 8.55 12.62 15.83
CA VAL A 355 7.21 12.01 15.83
C VAL A 355 7.16 10.70 16.62
N LEU A 356 8.28 9.97 16.66
CA LEU A 356 8.44 8.75 17.43
C LEU A 356 8.93 8.90 18.88
N PRO A 357 9.52 10.04 19.33
CA PRO A 357 9.93 10.15 20.72
C PRO A 357 8.74 10.06 21.68
N TYR A 358 9.02 9.44 22.82
CA TYR A 358 8.18 9.47 24.00
C TYR A 358 7.84 10.93 24.38
N ASN A 359 6.56 11.24 24.52
CA ASN A 359 6.08 12.60 24.76
C ASN A 359 5.34 12.72 26.11
N SER A 360 4.91 13.94 26.44
CA SER A 360 4.23 14.23 27.71
C SER A 360 2.90 13.48 27.88
N LEU A 361 2.22 13.13 26.79
CA LEU A 361 1.01 12.31 26.86
C LEU A 361 1.37 10.87 27.25
N ASN A 362 2.40 10.28 26.64
CA ASN A 362 2.89 8.95 27.02
C ASN A 362 3.32 8.94 28.49
N LYS A 363 4.02 9.99 28.93
CA LYS A 363 4.38 10.17 30.34
C LYS A 363 3.19 10.16 31.27
N GLY A 364 2.15 10.94 30.96
CA GLY A 364 0.95 10.99 31.79
C GLY A 364 0.22 9.64 31.84
N VAL A 365 0.15 8.91 30.73
CA VAL A 365 -0.45 7.57 30.72
C VAL A 365 0.37 6.60 31.56
N ASP A 366 1.70 6.60 31.44
CA ASP A 366 2.57 5.76 32.26
C ASP A 366 2.42 6.07 33.75
N GLU A 367 2.36 7.35 34.14
CA GLU A 367 2.11 7.76 35.52
C GLU A 367 0.79 7.17 36.06
N VAL A 368 -0.27 7.16 35.24
CA VAL A 368 -1.55 6.52 35.60
C VAL A 368 -1.41 5.01 35.72
N LEU A 369 -0.70 4.34 34.81
CA LEU A 369 -0.49 2.89 34.85
C LEU A 369 0.36 2.46 36.05
N PHE A 370 1.42 3.22 36.39
CA PHE A 370 2.23 2.99 37.57
C PHE A 370 1.41 3.14 38.86
N ALA A 371 0.52 4.13 38.92
CA ALA A 371 -0.38 4.32 40.06
C ALA A 371 -1.49 3.25 40.14
N ASN A 372 -1.81 2.60 39.03
CA ASN A 372 -2.91 1.63 38.93
C ASN A 372 -2.44 0.30 38.35
N PRO A 373 -1.64 -0.50 39.09
CA PRO A 373 -0.95 -1.70 38.58
C PRO A 373 -1.88 -2.86 38.17
N THR A 374 -3.19 -2.70 38.39
CA THR A 374 -4.23 -3.68 38.02
C THR A 374 -4.96 -3.30 36.74
N LEU A 375 -4.63 -2.15 36.14
CA LEU A 375 -5.10 -1.76 34.83
C LEU A 375 -4.15 -2.31 33.77
N SER A 376 -4.68 -3.16 32.88
CA SER A 376 -3.97 -3.59 31.67
C SER A 376 -4.30 -2.65 30.52
N ALA A 377 -3.35 -1.85 30.06
CA ALA A 377 -3.51 -1.03 28.87
C ALA A 377 -2.83 -1.68 27.66
N ILE A 378 -3.60 -1.84 26.58
CA ILE A 378 -3.19 -2.43 25.31
C ILE A 378 -3.13 -1.30 24.27
N PHE A 379 -2.01 -1.23 23.55
CA PHE A 379 -1.78 -0.31 22.43
C PHE A 379 -1.49 -1.12 21.16
N SER A 380 -2.02 -0.68 20.02
CA SER A 380 -1.78 -1.30 18.70
C SER A 380 -1.31 -0.32 17.64
#